data_AF-A0A969IF55-F1
#
_entry.id   AF-A0A969IF55-F1
#
_cell.length_a   1.000
_cell.length_b   1.000
_cell.length_c   1.000
_cell.angle_alpha   90.00
_cell.angle_beta   90.00
_cell.angle_gamma   90.00
#
_symmetry.space_group_name_H-M   'P 1'
#
loop_
_entity.id
_entity.type
_entity.pdbx_description
1 polymer ?
#
loop_
_entity_poly.entity_id
_entity_poly.type
_entity_poly.pdbx_seq_one_letter_code
_entity_poly.pdbx_strand_id
1 'polypeptide(L)'
;MSLPPQKRYDRNLSFRSNIMEIMAVAEVHPLFIIKTEEDPPRASPYILCGIGFFHFNPQAKLNDTWYDLHPLRLEGQGFTEYPNRKQYKLSQFNFPMGIGARYEINHLLNARFEIIHRKLNTDYLDDVSTRYINPIYFLNYLSPSQAAVAAQLYDRRGELNPNHTPKMDERGDPKDNDSYFTVMLKIGFTIRQRIRN
;
A
#
# COMPACT_ATOMS: atom_id res chain seq x y z
N MET A 1 -5.09 17.29 -6.28
CA MET A 1 -6.34 17.64 -7.00
C MET A 1 -6.68 16.38 -7.75
N SER A 2 -7.53 15.54 -7.16
CA SER A 2 -7.81 14.20 -7.67
C SER A 2 -8.26 14.28 -9.13
N LEU A 3 -7.50 13.63 -10.02
CA LEU A 3 -7.89 13.53 -11.42
C LEU A 3 -9.28 12.86 -11.52
N PRO A 4 -10.17 13.35 -12.41
CA PRO A 4 -11.50 12.79 -12.54
C PRO A 4 -11.44 11.28 -12.85
N PRO A 5 -12.42 10.48 -12.40
CA PRO A 5 -12.41 9.01 -12.51
C PRO A 5 -12.09 8.49 -13.92
N GLN A 6 -12.58 9.18 -14.95
CA GLN A 6 -12.35 8.87 -16.36
C GLN A 6 -10.84 8.78 -16.71
N LYS A 7 -10.05 9.79 -16.32
CA LYS A 7 -8.61 9.86 -16.62
C LYS A 7 -7.78 8.78 -15.90
N ARG A 8 -8.31 8.17 -14.83
CA ARG A 8 -7.63 7.04 -14.15
C ARG A 8 -7.87 5.72 -14.87
N TYR A 9 -9.11 5.51 -15.34
CA TYR A 9 -9.47 4.34 -16.13
C TYR A 9 -8.70 4.28 -17.45
N ASP A 10 -8.53 5.44 -18.10
CA ASP A 10 -7.87 5.54 -19.41
C ASP A 10 -6.36 5.19 -19.39
N ARG A 11 -5.73 5.01 -18.21
CA ARG A 11 -4.28 4.69 -18.11
C ARG A 11 -3.93 3.21 -18.28
N ASN A 12 -4.92 2.32 -18.19
CA ASN A 12 -4.71 0.86 -18.26
C ASN A 12 -3.62 0.33 -17.29
N LEU A 13 -3.55 0.91 -16.09
CA LEU A 13 -2.58 0.49 -15.08
C LEU A 13 -3.11 -0.73 -14.35
N SER A 14 -2.34 -1.81 -14.40
CA SER A 14 -2.53 -2.96 -13.53
C SER A 14 -1.23 -3.24 -12.78
N PHE A 15 -1.35 -3.33 -11.46
CA PHE A 15 -0.23 -3.61 -10.58
C PHE A 15 -0.66 -4.58 -9.46
N ARG A 16 0.34 -5.19 -8.85
CA ARG A 16 0.23 -5.96 -7.62
C ARG A 16 1.44 -5.62 -6.78
N SER A 17 1.24 -5.44 -5.48
CA SER A 17 2.36 -5.24 -4.54
C SER A 17 2.31 -6.29 -3.45
N ASN A 18 3.41 -7.03 -3.27
CA ASN A 18 3.57 -7.87 -2.07
C ASN A 18 4.01 -6.95 -0.92
N ILE A 19 3.30 -6.99 0.20
CA ILE A 19 3.56 -6.14 1.37
C ILE A 19 3.89 -7.03 2.56
N MET A 20 5.02 -6.77 3.21
CA MET A 20 5.40 -7.32 4.50
C MET A 20 5.43 -6.19 5.53
N GLU A 21 4.81 -6.39 6.68
CA GLU A 21 4.67 -5.35 7.70
C GLU A 21 4.94 -5.90 9.09
N ILE A 22 5.68 -5.12 9.88
CA ILE A 22 5.72 -5.24 11.34
C ILE A 22 5.14 -3.96 11.94
N MET A 23 4.30 -4.08 12.96
CA MET A 23 3.67 -2.91 13.58
C MET A 23 3.56 -3.05 15.08
N ALA A 24 3.71 -1.91 15.77
CA ALA A 24 3.42 -1.75 17.18
C ALA A 24 2.19 -0.85 17.30
N VAL A 25 1.14 -1.38 17.91
CA VAL A 25 -0.18 -0.74 17.97
C VAL A 25 -0.68 -0.73 19.40
N ALA A 26 -1.23 0.40 19.83
CA ALA A 26 -1.98 0.52 21.07
C ALA A 26 -3.47 0.35 20.78
N GLU A 27 -4.15 -0.42 21.63
CA GLU A 27 -5.59 -0.66 21.55
C GLU A 27 -6.26 -0.05 22.79
N VAL A 28 -7.31 0.74 22.58
CA VAL A 28 -8.09 1.33 23.67
C VAL A 28 -9.49 0.76 23.61
N HIS A 29 -9.92 0.10 24.69
CA HIS A 29 -11.23 -0.52 24.86
C HIS A 29 -12.09 0.31 25.82
N PRO A 30 -12.88 1.29 25.36
CA PRO A 30 -13.54 2.25 26.24
C PRO A 30 -14.52 1.59 27.23
N LEU A 31 -15.23 0.55 26.79
CA LEU A 31 -16.19 -0.18 27.63
C LEU A 31 -15.55 -0.96 28.79
N PHE A 32 -14.23 -1.18 28.76
CA PHE A 32 -13.49 -1.85 29.84
C PHE A 32 -12.85 -0.84 30.80
N ILE A 33 -12.78 0.44 30.42
CA ILE A 33 -12.19 1.52 31.21
C ILE A 33 -13.27 2.21 32.06
N ILE A 34 -14.48 2.32 31.54
CA ILE A 34 -15.63 2.85 32.27
C ILE A 34 -16.06 1.78 33.29
N LYS A 35 -15.76 2.00 34.57
CA LYS A 35 -16.20 1.13 35.67
C LYS A 35 -17.72 1.10 35.74
N THR A 36 -18.30 -0.02 35.35
CA THR A 36 -19.64 -0.44 35.78
C THR A 36 -19.43 -1.58 36.77
N GLU A 37 -20.22 -1.66 37.84
CA GLU A 37 -20.16 -2.78 38.82
C GLU A 37 -20.60 -4.14 38.23
N GLU A 38 -20.79 -4.21 36.92
CA GLU A 38 -21.22 -5.37 36.16
C GLU A 38 -20.03 -6.04 35.47
N ASP A 39 -20.16 -7.35 35.22
CA ASP A 39 -19.19 -8.09 34.41
C ASP A 39 -18.99 -7.41 33.05
N PRO A 40 -17.75 -7.24 32.57
CA PRO A 40 -17.49 -6.56 31.33
C PRO A 40 -18.21 -7.25 30.15
N PRO A 41 -18.77 -6.49 29.19
CA PRO A 41 -19.56 -7.04 28.11
C PRO A 41 -18.71 -7.97 27.23
N ARG A 42 -19.33 -9.05 26.73
CA ARG A 42 -18.68 -9.99 25.80
C ARG A 42 -18.20 -9.31 24.52
N ALA A 43 -18.88 -8.25 24.09
CA ALA A 43 -18.49 -7.42 22.97
C ALA A 43 -17.72 -6.19 23.46
N SER A 44 -16.56 -5.96 22.85
CA SER A 44 -15.63 -4.89 23.19
C SER A 44 -15.20 -4.17 21.92
N PRO A 45 -15.89 -3.07 21.54
CA PRO A 45 -15.38 -2.18 20.50
C PRO A 45 -14.14 -1.45 21.00
N TYR A 46 -13.18 -1.23 20.10
CA TYR A 46 -11.93 -0.54 20.39
C TYR A 46 -11.47 0.30 19.21
N ILE A 47 -10.67 1.30 19.54
CA ILE A 47 -9.86 2.04 18.58
C ILE A 47 -8.42 1.56 18.67
N LEU A 48 -7.70 1.67 17.57
CA LEU A 48 -6.28 1.33 17.52
C LEU A 48 -5.50 2.38 16.76
N CYS A 49 -4.28 2.65 17.21
CA CYS A 49 -3.32 3.49 16.49
C CYS A 49 -1.89 3.06 16.83
N GLY A 50 -0.94 3.37 15.96
CA GLY A 50 0.43 2.96 16.19
C GLY A 50 1.43 3.43 15.14
N ILE A 51 2.52 2.68 15.06
CA ILE A 51 3.58 2.85 14.07
C ILE A 51 3.88 1.49 13.44
N GLY A 52 4.01 1.47 12.12
CA GLY A 52 4.42 0.29 11.38
C GLY A 52 5.68 0.55 10.57
N PHE A 53 6.42 -0.51 10.30
CA PHE A 53 7.48 -0.54 9.30
C PHE A 53 7.08 -1.58 8.26
N PHE A 54 7.00 -1.16 7.00
CA PHE A 54 6.58 -2.02 5.91
C PHE A 54 7.60 -2.04 4.80
N HIS A 55 7.67 -3.19 4.14
CA HIS A 55 8.37 -3.41 2.88
C HIS A 55 7.35 -3.75 1.81
N PHE A 56 7.45 -3.14 0.64
CA PHE A 56 6.58 -3.43 -0.50
C PHE A 56 7.39 -3.60 -1.78
N ASN A 57 6.87 -4.35 -2.74
CA ASN A 57 7.46 -4.47 -4.08
C ASN A 57 6.35 -4.40 -5.14
N PRO A 58 6.18 -3.25 -5.83
CA PRO A 58 5.19 -3.11 -6.87
C PRO A 58 5.63 -3.83 -8.15
N GLN A 59 4.70 -4.60 -8.72
CA GLN A 59 4.90 -5.43 -9.90
C GLN A 59 3.78 -5.18 -10.91
N ALA A 60 4.09 -5.24 -12.21
CA ALA A 60 3.07 -5.27 -13.27
C ALA A 60 3.23 -6.51 -14.14
N LYS A 61 2.12 -6.91 -14.77
CA LYS A 61 2.06 -8.08 -15.65
C LYS A 61 2.23 -7.64 -17.12
N LEU A 62 3.20 -8.23 -17.82
CA LEU A 62 3.44 -8.08 -19.25
C LEU A 62 3.63 -9.47 -19.88
N ASN A 63 2.84 -9.82 -20.89
CA ASN A 63 2.92 -11.11 -21.59
C ASN A 63 2.99 -12.32 -20.63
N ASP A 64 2.04 -12.39 -19.70
CA ASP A 64 1.95 -13.42 -18.66
C ASP A 64 3.09 -13.51 -17.63
N THR A 65 4.04 -12.58 -17.68
CA THR A 65 5.17 -12.49 -16.74
C THR A 65 5.03 -11.27 -15.83
N TRP A 66 5.33 -11.44 -14.54
CA TRP A 66 5.38 -10.34 -13.58
C TRP A 66 6.77 -9.72 -13.53
N TYR A 67 6.83 -8.39 -13.64
CA TYR A 67 8.08 -7.63 -13.57
C TYR A 67 8.05 -6.67 -12.38
N ASP A 68 9.14 -6.63 -11.62
CA ASP A 68 9.34 -5.63 -10.57
C ASP A 68 9.47 -4.24 -11.19
N LEU A 69 8.69 -3.29 -10.71
CA LEU A 69 8.64 -1.93 -11.28
C LEU A 69 9.75 -1.02 -10.75
N HIS A 70 10.13 -1.19 -9.48
CA HIS A 70 11.14 -0.37 -8.81
C HIS A 70 12.50 -0.32 -9.53
N PRO A 71 13.03 -1.43 -10.07
CA PRO A 71 14.27 -1.41 -10.85
C PRO A 71 14.11 -0.76 -12.23
N LEU A 72 12.90 -0.78 -12.80
CA LEU A 72 12.61 -0.27 -14.14
C LEU A 72 12.49 1.26 -14.19
N ARG A 73 12.34 1.92 -13.04
CA ARG A 73 12.39 3.38 -12.91
C ARG A 73 11.47 4.08 -13.92
N LEU A 74 10.21 3.65 -14.00
CA LEU A 74 9.26 4.01 -15.07
C LEU A 74 8.97 5.51 -15.18
N GLU A 75 9.23 6.29 -14.13
CA GLU A 75 9.11 7.75 -14.13
C GLU A 75 10.46 8.46 -14.15
N GLY A 76 11.54 7.76 -14.52
CA GLY A 76 12.90 8.30 -14.61
C GLY A 76 13.54 8.55 -13.25
N GLN A 77 13.16 7.78 -12.24
CA GLN A 77 13.70 7.94 -10.90
C GLN A 77 15.21 7.66 -10.88
N GLY A 78 16.02 8.65 -10.52
CA GLY A 78 17.48 8.58 -10.50
C GLY A 78 18.15 8.91 -11.83
N PHE A 79 17.40 9.36 -12.84
CA PHE A 79 17.98 9.80 -14.13
C PHE A 79 18.45 11.24 -14.01
N THR A 80 19.59 11.57 -14.64
CA THR A 80 20.17 12.92 -14.64
C THR A 80 19.26 13.94 -15.34
N GLU A 81 18.48 13.49 -16.33
CA GLU A 81 17.48 14.27 -17.06
C GLU A 81 16.27 14.65 -16.19
N TYR A 82 16.09 13.96 -15.06
CA TYR A 82 15.02 14.19 -14.09
C TYR A 82 15.60 14.34 -12.67
N PRO A 83 16.40 15.40 -12.40
CA PRO A 83 17.22 15.50 -11.19
C PRO A 83 16.40 15.53 -9.88
N ASN A 84 15.15 15.96 -9.95
CA ASN A 84 14.23 16.01 -8.80
C ASN A 84 13.52 14.68 -8.52
N ARG A 85 13.67 13.67 -9.40
CA ARG A 85 13.02 12.37 -9.25
C ARG A 85 14.02 11.39 -8.68
N LYS A 86 13.92 11.11 -7.37
CA LYS A 86 14.77 10.13 -6.69
C LYS A 86 14.09 8.76 -6.69
N GLN A 87 14.88 7.70 -6.73
CA GLN A 87 14.36 6.34 -6.56
C GLN A 87 13.73 6.22 -5.16
N TYR A 88 12.46 5.80 -5.13
CA TYR A 88 11.72 5.65 -3.88
C TYR A 88 12.27 4.46 -3.08
N LYS A 89 11.98 4.44 -1.78
CA LYS A 89 12.39 3.35 -0.88
C LYS A 89 11.29 2.30 -0.81
N LEU A 90 11.66 1.03 -0.94
CA LEU A 90 10.74 -0.09 -0.76
C LEU A 90 10.42 -0.38 0.70
N SER A 91 11.28 0.08 1.63
CA SER A 91 11.09 -0.11 3.08
C SER A 91 10.99 1.22 3.79
N GLN A 92 9.92 1.43 4.55
CA GLN A 92 9.68 2.69 5.26
C GLN A 92 8.63 2.55 6.37
N PHE A 93 8.49 3.61 7.16
CA PHE A 93 7.46 3.67 8.20
C PHE A 93 6.08 3.98 7.61
N ASN A 94 5.03 3.50 8.29
CA ASN A 94 3.64 3.90 8.10
C ASN A 94 2.98 4.20 9.45
N PHE A 95 1.79 4.79 9.39
CA PHE A 95 0.98 5.10 10.56
C PHE A 95 -0.36 4.38 10.47
N PRO A 96 -0.50 3.21 11.13
CA PRO A 96 -1.77 2.48 11.20
C PRO A 96 -2.71 3.16 12.20
N MET A 97 -3.97 3.31 11.81
CA MET A 97 -5.07 3.74 12.67
C MET A 97 -6.35 3.01 12.26
N GLY A 98 -7.20 2.69 13.21
CA GLY A 98 -8.36 1.87 12.91
C GLY A 98 -9.34 1.71 14.04
N ILE A 99 -10.34 0.90 13.75
CA ILE A 99 -11.37 0.49 14.68
C ILE A 99 -11.50 -1.02 14.62
N GLY A 100 -11.94 -1.61 15.73
CA GLY A 100 -12.26 -3.02 15.77
C GLY A 100 -13.31 -3.34 16.80
N ALA A 101 -13.80 -4.57 16.74
CA ALA A 101 -14.66 -5.16 17.74
C ALA A 101 -14.11 -6.53 18.11
N ARG A 102 -13.97 -6.78 19.41
CA ARG A 102 -13.59 -8.08 19.98
C ARG A 102 -14.83 -8.69 20.60
N TYR A 103 -15.06 -9.98 20.37
CA TYR A 103 -16.15 -10.73 20.94
C TYR A 103 -15.59 -11.96 21.67
N GLU A 104 -15.81 -12.06 22.97
CA GLU A 104 -15.49 -13.24 23.77
C GLU A 104 -16.48 -14.37 23.47
N ILE A 105 -15.99 -15.43 22.82
CA ILE A 105 -16.78 -16.64 22.55
C ILE A 105 -16.89 -17.45 23.84
N ASN A 106 -15.76 -17.62 24.52
CA ASN A 106 -15.66 -18.25 25.83
C ASN A 106 -14.39 -17.75 26.55
N HIS A 107 -14.06 -18.31 27.72
CA HIS A 107 -12.91 -17.88 28.52
C HIS A 107 -11.53 -18.13 27.86
N LEU A 108 -11.47 -18.91 26.78
CA LEU A 108 -10.24 -19.22 26.03
C LEU A 108 -10.22 -18.59 24.64
N LEU A 109 -11.38 -18.34 24.02
CA LEU A 109 -11.48 -17.95 22.62
C LEU A 109 -12.20 -16.61 22.46
N ASN A 110 -11.62 -15.75 21.62
CA ASN A 110 -12.25 -14.54 21.14
C ASN A 110 -12.21 -14.45 19.61
N ALA A 111 -13.22 -13.83 19.02
CA ALA A 111 -13.20 -13.39 17.63
C ALA A 111 -12.98 -11.88 17.58
N ARG A 112 -12.30 -11.39 16.54
CA ARG A 112 -12.09 -9.96 16.32
C ARG A 112 -12.38 -9.59 14.88
N PHE A 113 -13.02 -8.45 14.71
CA PHE A 113 -13.16 -7.77 13.42
C PHE A 113 -12.41 -6.45 13.50
N GLU A 114 -11.61 -6.13 12.47
CA GLU A 114 -10.80 -4.90 12.43
C GLU A 114 -10.83 -4.26 11.06
N ILE A 115 -10.89 -2.93 11.04
CA ILE A 115 -10.65 -2.09 9.86
C ILE A 115 -9.47 -1.18 10.20
N ILE A 116 -8.36 -1.34 9.48
CA ILE A 116 -7.13 -0.58 9.71
C ILE A 116 -6.78 0.21 8.46
N HIS A 117 -6.73 1.54 8.59
CA HIS A 117 -6.14 2.46 7.63
C HIS A 117 -4.65 2.60 7.88
N ARG A 118 -3.83 2.58 6.84
CA ARG A 118 -2.39 2.87 6.92
C ARG A 118 -2.06 4.05 6.04
N LYS A 119 -1.66 5.14 6.68
CA LYS A 119 -1.07 6.27 5.97
C LYS A 119 0.40 5.98 5.67
N LEU A 120 0.80 6.05 4.42
CA LEU A 120 2.17 5.80 3.99
C LEU A 120 2.96 7.09 3.87
N ASN A 121 4.29 6.93 3.82
CA ASN A 121 5.24 8.03 3.59
C ASN A 121 5.76 8.05 2.14
N THR A 122 5.02 7.44 1.22
CA THR A 122 5.34 7.37 -0.22
C THR A 122 4.08 7.58 -1.05
N ASP A 123 4.28 8.02 -2.28
CA ASP A 123 3.27 8.12 -3.35
C ASP A 123 3.61 7.15 -4.51
N TYR A 124 4.30 6.05 -4.18
CA TYR A 124 4.75 5.05 -5.16
C TYR A 124 4.29 3.63 -4.81
N LEU A 125 3.23 3.46 -4.02
CA LEU A 125 2.72 2.12 -3.66
C LEU A 125 2.37 1.28 -4.90
N ASP A 126 1.92 1.96 -5.96
CA ASP A 126 1.59 1.42 -7.28
C ASP A 126 2.61 1.80 -8.38
N ASP A 127 3.79 2.31 -7.99
CA ASP A 127 4.82 2.86 -8.87
C ASP A 127 4.39 4.11 -9.67
N VAL A 128 3.34 4.85 -9.28
CA VAL A 128 2.79 5.98 -10.04
C VAL A 128 2.65 7.25 -9.19
N SER A 129 3.47 8.26 -9.49
CA SER A 129 3.50 9.50 -8.68
C SER A 129 3.50 10.78 -9.51
N THR A 130 4.23 10.81 -10.63
CA THR A 130 4.61 12.06 -11.29
C THR A 130 4.10 12.14 -12.73
N ARG A 131 5.01 12.19 -13.69
CA ARG A 131 4.74 12.42 -15.11
C ARG A 131 5.49 11.41 -15.95
N TYR A 132 4.96 11.11 -17.13
CA TYR A 132 5.65 10.30 -18.11
C TYR A 132 7.00 10.94 -18.51
N ILE A 133 7.95 10.09 -18.89
CA ILE A 133 9.28 10.49 -19.34
C ILE A 133 9.46 10.27 -20.83
N ASN A 134 10.57 10.77 -21.38
CA ASN A 134 11.03 10.33 -22.70
C ASN A 134 11.65 8.92 -22.57
N PRO A 135 11.07 7.89 -23.21
CA PRO A 135 11.52 6.51 -23.05
C PRO A 135 12.92 6.27 -23.61
N ILE A 136 13.47 7.18 -24.44
CA ILE A 136 14.84 7.04 -24.96
C ILE A 136 15.88 6.96 -23.84
N TYR A 137 15.59 7.60 -22.70
CA TYR A 137 16.51 7.63 -21.57
C TYR A 137 16.61 6.29 -20.84
N PHE A 138 15.65 5.36 -21.00
CA PHE A 138 15.76 4.03 -20.39
C PHE A 138 17.06 3.31 -20.80
N LEU A 139 17.50 3.46 -22.05
CA LEU A 139 18.72 2.84 -22.57
C LEU A 139 20.00 3.37 -21.91
N ASN A 140 19.96 4.55 -21.30
CA ASN A 140 21.11 5.13 -20.60
C ASN A 140 21.33 4.51 -19.21
N TYR A 141 20.27 3.94 -18.60
CA TYR A 141 20.28 3.52 -17.19
C TYR A 141 19.90 2.05 -16.97
N LEU A 142 19.29 1.39 -17.97
CA LEU A 142 18.82 0.01 -17.90
C LEU A 142 19.50 -0.84 -18.97
N SER A 143 19.60 -2.15 -18.71
CA SER A 143 20.02 -3.10 -19.75
C SER A 143 19.03 -3.08 -20.94
N PRO A 144 19.45 -3.45 -22.17
CA PRO A 144 18.55 -3.42 -23.34
C PRO A 144 17.25 -4.20 -23.14
N SER A 145 17.29 -5.34 -22.44
CA SER A 145 16.08 -6.13 -22.12
C SER A 145 15.17 -5.41 -21.13
N GLN A 146 15.72 -4.84 -20.06
CA GLN A 146 14.95 -4.05 -19.08
C GLN A 146 14.37 -2.77 -19.70
N ALA A 147 15.14 -2.08 -20.56
CA ALA A 147 14.66 -0.90 -21.26
C ALA A 147 13.48 -1.21 -22.18
N ALA A 148 13.50 -2.34 -22.88
CA ALA A 148 12.38 -2.79 -23.72
C ALA A 148 11.12 -3.11 -22.89
N VAL A 149 11.28 -3.67 -21.69
CA VAL A 149 10.17 -3.91 -20.75
C VAL A 149 9.65 -2.59 -20.17
N ALA A 150 10.55 -1.71 -19.72
CA ALA A 150 10.20 -0.41 -19.17
C ALA A 150 9.43 0.45 -20.19
N ALA A 151 9.86 0.45 -21.45
CA ALA A 151 9.18 1.16 -22.54
C ALA A 151 7.76 0.63 -22.85
N GLN A 152 7.46 -0.62 -22.50
CA GLN A 152 6.10 -1.16 -22.62
C GLN A 152 5.26 -0.88 -21.38
N LEU A 153 5.86 -0.91 -20.18
CA LEU A 153 5.15 -0.77 -18.91
C LEU A 153 4.96 0.68 -18.46
N TYR A 154 5.80 1.62 -18.88
CA TYR A 154 5.71 3.00 -18.41
C TYR A 154 4.42 3.69 -18.85
N ASP A 155 3.93 3.38 -20.07
CA ASP A 155 2.69 3.90 -20.67
C ASP A 155 1.94 2.79 -21.42
N ARG A 156 0.88 2.27 -20.78
CA ARG A 156 0.08 1.14 -21.29
C ARG A 156 -1.22 1.57 -21.96
N ARG A 157 -1.40 2.87 -22.19
CA ARG A 157 -2.59 3.44 -22.84
C ARG A 157 -2.72 2.99 -24.30
N GLY A 158 -1.60 2.69 -24.95
CA GLY A 158 -1.56 2.12 -26.31
C GLY A 158 -2.27 0.77 -26.44
N GLU A 159 -2.37 0.00 -25.35
CA GLU A 159 -3.09 -1.28 -25.33
C GLU A 159 -4.62 -1.09 -25.46
N LEU A 160 -5.16 0.06 -25.03
CA LEU A 160 -6.58 0.40 -25.16
C LEU A 160 -6.87 1.21 -26.43
N ASN A 161 -5.93 2.06 -26.85
CA ASN A 161 -6.06 2.90 -28.03
C ASN A 161 -4.77 2.84 -28.87
N PRO A 162 -4.78 2.11 -30.01
CA PRO A 162 -3.61 2.01 -30.89
C PRO A 162 -3.10 3.35 -31.45
N ASN A 163 -3.92 4.39 -31.47
CA ASN A 163 -3.52 5.74 -31.91
C ASN A 163 -2.92 6.58 -30.78
N HIS A 164 -2.78 6.02 -29.57
CA HIS A 164 -2.18 6.71 -28.44
C HIS A 164 -0.69 6.94 -28.69
N THR A 165 -0.30 8.21 -28.69
CA THR A 165 1.10 8.62 -28.68
C THR A 165 1.48 8.99 -27.25
N PRO A 166 2.51 8.37 -26.64
CA PRO A 166 3.00 8.78 -25.33
C PRO A 166 3.37 10.26 -25.33
N LYS A 167 2.82 11.00 -24.36
CA LYS A 167 3.13 12.40 -24.12
C LYS A 167 3.81 12.50 -22.76
N MET A 168 4.59 13.55 -22.52
CA MET A 168 5.16 13.84 -21.20
C MET A 168 4.12 14.50 -20.27
N ASP A 169 2.91 13.91 -20.23
CA ASP A 169 1.78 14.36 -19.44
C ASP A 169 1.77 13.74 -18.02
N GLU A 170 0.70 14.00 -17.25
CA GLU A 170 0.58 13.51 -15.87
C GLU A 170 0.29 12.01 -15.81
N ARG A 171 1.08 11.30 -15.00
CA ARG A 171 0.97 9.86 -14.74
C ARG A 171 0.32 9.61 -13.37
N GLY A 172 0.76 10.34 -12.34
CA GLY A 172 0.25 10.33 -10.96
C GLY A 172 -0.03 11.73 -10.40
N ASP A 173 -0.29 11.83 -9.09
CA ASP A 173 -0.47 13.11 -8.37
C ASP A 173 0.43 13.15 -7.11
N PRO A 174 1.59 13.83 -7.13
CA PRO A 174 2.58 13.78 -6.05
C PRO A 174 2.21 14.64 -4.83
N LYS A 175 0.98 15.15 -4.77
CA LYS A 175 0.52 16.07 -3.73
C LYS A 175 0.16 15.35 -2.43
N ASP A 176 -0.29 14.10 -2.53
CA ASP A 176 -0.79 13.34 -1.40
C ASP A 176 -0.11 11.97 -1.39
N ASN A 177 0.36 11.51 -0.22
CA ASN A 177 0.93 10.17 -0.11
C ASN A 177 -0.16 9.09 -0.17
N ASP A 178 0.24 7.91 -0.62
CA ASP A 178 -0.61 6.74 -0.69
C ASP A 178 -1.10 6.26 0.68
N SER A 179 -2.22 5.54 0.63
CA SER A 179 -2.73 4.80 1.77
C SER A 179 -3.52 3.57 1.33
N TYR A 180 -3.64 2.59 2.21
CA TYR A 180 -4.51 1.44 2.00
C TYR A 180 -5.22 1.04 3.28
N PHE A 181 -6.31 0.28 3.12
CA PHE A 181 -7.09 -0.26 4.23
C PHE A 181 -6.99 -1.78 4.25
N THR A 182 -7.08 -2.36 5.44
CA THR A 182 -7.25 -3.80 5.62
C THR A 182 -8.51 -4.05 6.43
N VAL A 183 -9.33 -4.99 5.98
CA VAL A 183 -10.45 -5.56 6.74
C VAL A 183 -10.05 -6.96 7.18
N MET A 184 -10.09 -7.25 8.47
CA MET A 184 -9.61 -8.51 9.03
C MET A 184 -10.64 -9.17 9.93
N LEU A 185 -10.68 -10.50 9.86
CA LEU A 185 -11.30 -11.37 10.85
C LEU A 185 -10.18 -12.17 11.54
N LYS A 186 -10.15 -12.13 12.87
CA LYS A 186 -9.15 -12.83 13.70
C LYS A 186 -9.83 -13.75 14.69
N ILE A 187 -9.14 -14.84 15.02
CA ILE A 187 -9.45 -15.69 16.19
C ILE A 187 -8.27 -15.59 17.15
N GLY A 188 -8.55 -15.26 18.41
CA GLY A 188 -7.56 -15.15 19.48
C GLY A 188 -7.75 -16.24 20.52
N PHE A 189 -6.64 -16.76 21.04
CA PHE A 189 -6.61 -17.70 22.15
C PHE A 189 -6.00 -17.04 23.40
N THR A 190 -6.71 -17.10 24.53
CA THR A 190 -6.27 -16.55 25.81
C THR A 190 -5.75 -17.67 26.70
N ILE A 191 -4.46 -17.64 27.03
CA ILE A 191 -3.87 -18.56 28.00
C ILE A 191 -3.87 -17.90 29.38
N ARG A 192 -4.73 -18.37 30.28
CA ARG A 192 -4.67 -18.00 31.71
C ARG A 192 -3.93 -19.09 32.49
N GLN A 193 -2.82 -18.75 33.12
CA GLN A 193 -2.26 -19.60 34.17
C GLN A 193 -3.08 -19.39 35.45
N ARG A 194 -3.65 -20.49 35.97
CA ARG A 194 -4.27 -20.50 37.29
C ARG A 194 -3.14 -20.47 38.31
N ILE A 195 -2.91 -19.34 38.98
CA ILE A 195 -2.07 -19.30 40.17
C ILE A 195 -2.80 -20.15 41.22
N ARG A 196 -2.25 -21.32 41.54
CA ARG A 196 -2.66 -22.11 42.70
C ARG A 196 -2.05 -21.43 43.92
N ASN A 197 -2.90 -20.94 44.82
CA ASN A 197 -2.52 -20.63 46.20
C ASN A 197 -2.12 -21.91 46.93
#